data_AF-A0A960QX64-F1
#
_entry.id   AF-A0A960QX64-F1
#
_cell.length_a   1.000
_cell.length_b   1.000
_cell.length_c   1.000
_cell.angle_alpha   90.00
_cell.angle_beta   90.00
_cell.angle_gamma   90.00
#
_symmetry.space_group_name_H-M   'P 1'
#
loop_
_entity.id
_entity.type
_entity.pdbx_description
1 polymer ?
#
loop_
_entity_poly.entity_id
_entity_poly.type
_entity_poly.pdbx_seq_one_letter_code
_entity_poly.pdbx_strand_id
1 'polypeptide(L)'
;MREVIAIGERAKQKNLAIVCGTQRRHMAGYLRNKALIDAGAIGEIKGGVVQWNGVVPWIQRRNSGESDASYMTRNWLNFTELSGDHIVEQHVHNLDVACWFLGRTPVSAVGFGGRARRETGNQFDFFSIDYDFGDDVHIHSQCRQLKGAYGRVGEMFTGTDGVCLGGGKVSGKKVEIPEIKVDSDNGQVQ
;
A
#
# COMPACT_ATOMS: atom_id res chain seq x y z
N MET A 1 -7.01 4.30 -15.59
CA MET A 1 -7.37 2.94 -15.10
C MET A 1 -7.94 2.03 -16.18
N ARG A 2 -8.93 2.47 -16.99
CA ARG A 2 -9.50 1.64 -18.09
C ARG A 2 -8.46 1.17 -19.11
N GLU A 3 -7.49 2.01 -19.45
CA GLU A 3 -6.42 1.64 -20.38
C GLU A 3 -5.50 0.54 -19.84
N VAL A 4 -5.13 0.60 -18.55
CA VAL A 4 -4.28 -0.41 -17.91
C VAL A 4 -4.99 -1.77 -17.87
N ILE A 5 -6.30 -1.78 -17.57
CA ILE A 5 -7.12 -3.00 -17.61
C ILE A 5 -7.18 -3.56 -19.04
N ALA A 6 -7.44 -2.72 -20.03
CA ALA A 6 -7.47 -3.13 -21.44
C ALA A 6 -6.10 -3.62 -21.95
N ILE A 7 -4.99 -3.08 -21.43
CA ILE A 7 -3.64 -3.61 -21.69
C ILE A 7 -3.48 -5.00 -21.05
N GLY A 8 -3.95 -5.19 -19.82
CA GLY A 8 -3.99 -6.49 -19.15
C GLY A 8 -4.74 -7.55 -19.95
N GLU A 9 -5.94 -7.22 -20.43
CA GLU A 9 -6.74 -8.11 -21.28
C GLU A 9 -6.04 -8.45 -22.59
N ARG A 10 -5.41 -7.47 -23.25
CA ARG A 10 -4.62 -7.69 -24.47
C ARG A 10 -3.38 -8.53 -24.23
N ALA A 11 -2.70 -8.37 -23.10
CA ALA A 11 -1.55 -9.21 -22.73
C ALA A 11 -1.97 -10.67 -22.56
N LYS A 12 -3.10 -10.90 -21.88
CA LYS A 12 -3.70 -12.23 -21.72
C LYS A 12 -4.00 -12.89 -23.07
N GLN A 13 -4.59 -12.16 -24.02
CA GLN A 13 -4.84 -12.65 -25.39
C GLN A 13 -3.55 -13.07 -26.12
N LYS A 14 -2.43 -12.45 -25.78
CA LYS A 14 -1.11 -12.72 -26.37
C LYS A 14 -0.30 -13.74 -25.58
N ASN A 15 -0.88 -14.39 -24.56
CA ASN A 15 -0.18 -15.27 -23.64
C ASN A 15 1.05 -14.60 -22.97
N LEU A 16 0.94 -13.30 -22.69
CA LEU A 16 1.93 -12.52 -21.96
C LEU A 16 1.47 -12.28 -20.53
N ALA A 17 2.42 -12.26 -19.60
CA ALA A 17 2.18 -11.87 -18.22
C ALA A 17 2.55 -10.40 -17.99
N ILE A 18 1.71 -9.70 -17.22
CA ILE A 18 2.03 -8.39 -16.65
C ILE A 18 2.06 -8.55 -15.14
N VAL A 19 3.17 -8.15 -14.53
CA VAL A 19 3.36 -8.20 -13.09
C VAL A 19 3.28 -6.79 -12.53
N CYS A 20 2.48 -6.61 -11.48
CA CYS A 20 2.37 -5.35 -10.76
C CYS A 20 3.42 -5.27 -9.67
N GLY A 21 4.04 -4.10 -9.50
CA GLY A 21 5.16 -3.88 -8.59
C GLY A 21 4.85 -3.93 -7.08
N THR A 22 3.74 -4.53 -6.64
CA THR A 22 3.28 -4.55 -5.25
C THR A 22 4.13 -5.50 -4.39
N GLN A 23 5.28 -5.01 -3.93
CA GLN A 23 6.33 -5.77 -3.24
C GLN A 23 5.86 -6.69 -2.10
N ARG A 24 4.85 -6.28 -1.32
CA ARG A 24 4.38 -7.03 -0.14
C ARG A 24 3.80 -8.41 -0.50
N ARG A 25 3.30 -8.58 -1.73
CA ARG A 25 2.79 -9.87 -2.21
C ARG A 25 3.86 -10.93 -2.40
N HIS A 26 5.13 -10.54 -2.44
CA HIS A 26 6.27 -11.43 -2.63
C HIS A 26 7.06 -11.68 -1.33
N MET A 27 6.66 -11.04 -0.22
CA MET A 27 7.30 -11.18 1.08
C MET A 27 6.76 -12.42 1.83
N ALA A 28 7.66 -13.27 2.32
CA ALA A 28 7.32 -14.51 3.02
C ALA A 28 6.33 -14.30 4.18
N GLY A 29 6.54 -13.26 5.00
CA GLY A 29 5.66 -12.95 6.14
C GLY A 29 4.22 -12.63 5.72
N TYR A 30 4.04 -11.90 4.61
CA TYR A 30 2.71 -11.59 4.10
C TYR A 30 2.05 -12.78 3.43
N LEU A 31 2.79 -13.56 2.64
CA LEU A 31 2.29 -14.81 2.04
C LEU A 31 1.82 -15.78 3.12
N ARG A 32 2.62 -15.95 4.18
CA ARG A 32 2.28 -16.75 5.36
C ARG A 32 1.02 -16.26 6.03
N ASN A 33 0.94 -14.96 6.30
CA ASN A 33 -0.22 -14.42 7.00
C ASN A 33 -1.48 -14.47 6.15
N LYS A 34 -1.37 -14.30 4.82
CA LYS A 34 -2.51 -14.54 3.92
C LYS A 34 -3.00 -15.98 4.00
N ALA A 35 -2.09 -16.96 3.94
CA ALA A 35 -2.46 -18.37 4.07
C ALA A 35 -3.12 -18.67 5.43
N LEU A 36 -2.62 -18.08 6.52
CA LEU A 36 -3.25 -18.20 7.84
C LEU A 36 -4.65 -17.59 7.88
N ILE A 37 -4.83 -16.41 7.30
CA ILE A 37 -6.14 -15.74 7.20
C ILE A 37 -7.11 -16.61 6.41
N ASP A 38 -6.68 -17.16 5.27
CA ASP A 38 -7.51 -18.03 4.42
C ASP A 38 -7.87 -19.34 5.12
N ALA A 39 -6.98 -19.85 5.97
CA ALA A 39 -7.25 -21.00 6.82
C ALA A 39 -8.11 -20.65 8.07
N GLY A 40 -8.57 -19.41 8.22
CA GLY A 40 -9.46 -18.97 9.29
C GLY A 40 -8.77 -18.67 10.62
N ALA A 41 -7.46 -18.42 10.64
CA ALA A 41 -6.70 -18.17 11.88
C ALA A 41 -7.26 -17.01 12.71
N ILE A 42 -7.80 -15.97 12.06
CA ILE A 42 -8.41 -14.80 12.73
C ILE A 42 -9.92 -14.71 12.53
N GLY A 43 -10.54 -15.73 11.90
CA GLY A 43 -11.93 -15.68 11.47
C GLY A 43 -12.20 -14.62 10.40
N GLU A 44 -13.40 -14.06 10.38
CA GLU A 44 -13.79 -13.02 9.41
C GLU A 44 -13.18 -11.66 9.79
N ILE A 45 -12.55 -10.97 8.84
CA ILE A 45 -12.05 -9.60 9.06
C ILE A 45 -13.25 -8.66 9.23
N LYS A 46 -13.26 -7.90 10.34
CA LYS A 46 -14.30 -6.92 10.69
C LYS A 46 -13.85 -5.47 10.51
N GLY A 47 -12.57 -5.25 10.28
CA GLY A 47 -12.03 -3.92 10.00
C GLY A 47 -10.52 -3.86 10.25
N GLY A 48 -9.97 -2.67 10.13
CA GLY A 48 -8.54 -2.50 10.28
C GLY A 48 -8.02 -1.12 9.95
N VAL A 49 -6.70 -1.01 9.99
CA VAL A 49 -5.98 0.20 9.64
C VAL A 49 -4.77 -0.15 8.80
N VAL A 50 -4.53 0.64 7.75
CA VAL A 50 -3.34 0.54 6.92
C VAL A 50 -2.62 1.90 6.90
N GLN A 51 -1.30 1.87 7.11
CA GLN A 51 -0.54 3.09 7.41
C GLN A 51 0.76 3.17 6.61
N TRP A 52 1.01 4.33 6.01
CA TRP A 52 2.33 4.75 5.52
C TRP A 52 2.66 6.14 6.06
N ASN A 53 3.01 6.19 7.35
CA ASN A 53 3.35 7.43 8.05
C ASN A 53 4.85 7.53 8.23
N GLY A 54 5.46 8.48 7.53
CA GLY A 54 6.89 8.74 7.57
C GLY A 54 7.20 10.20 7.30
N VAL A 55 8.26 10.41 6.53
CA VAL A 55 8.81 11.71 6.16
C VAL A 55 9.00 11.78 4.65
N VAL A 56 9.20 12.99 4.12
CA VAL A 56 9.55 13.18 2.70
C VAL A 56 10.86 12.41 2.42
N PRO A 57 10.90 11.50 1.44
CA PRO A 57 12.07 10.65 1.19
C PRO A 57 13.32 11.46 0.83
N TRP A 58 13.21 12.40 -0.11
CA TRP A 58 14.29 13.31 -0.45
C TRP A 58 13.80 14.61 -1.08
N ILE A 59 14.60 15.65 -0.93
CA ILE A 59 14.47 16.94 -1.61
C ILE A 59 15.86 17.31 -2.13
N GLN A 60 15.99 17.41 -3.44
CA GLN A 60 17.19 17.89 -4.12
C GLN A 60 17.04 19.39 -4.39
N ARG A 61 17.98 20.20 -3.89
CA ARG A 61 18.01 21.64 -4.19
C ARG A 61 18.26 21.88 -5.69
N ARG A 62 17.67 22.93 -6.22
CA ARG A 62 17.85 23.33 -7.62
C ARG A 62 19.28 23.81 -7.85
N ASN A 63 19.93 23.28 -8.87
CA ASN A 63 21.26 23.74 -9.28
C ASN A 63 21.15 25.06 -10.06
N SER A 64 22.22 25.87 -10.03
CA SER A 64 22.28 27.08 -10.86
C SER A 64 22.19 26.70 -12.35
N GLY A 65 21.33 27.40 -13.10
CA GLY A 65 21.10 27.14 -14.52
C GLY A 65 20.29 25.87 -14.85
N GLU A 66 19.80 25.13 -13.84
CA GLU A 66 19.00 23.92 -14.06
C GLU A 66 17.61 24.24 -14.61
N SER A 67 17.19 23.53 -15.65
CA SER A 67 15.84 23.63 -16.22
C SER A 67 14.77 23.04 -15.27
N ASP A 68 13.52 23.48 -15.41
CA ASP A 68 12.41 22.94 -14.61
C ASP A 68 12.26 21.43 -14.80
N ALA A 69 12.39 20.94 -16.04
CA ALA A 69 12.28 19.52 -16.36
C ALA A 69 13.34 18.67 -15.65
N SER A 70 14.60 19.11 -15.63
CA SER A 70 15.68 18.42 -14.91
C SER A 70 15.40 18.41 -13.39
N TYR A 71 15.04 19.58 -12.85
CA TYR A 71 14.74 19.73 -11.43
C TYR A 71 13.57 18.85 -10.99
N MET A 72 12.48 18.83 -11.75
CA MET A 72 11.31 17.99 -11.50
C MET A 72 11.65 16.51 -11.61
N THR A 73 12.43 16.09 -12.59
CA THR A 73 12.82 14.67 -12.77
C THR A 73 13.66 14.17 -11.59
N ARG A 74 14.59 14.97 -11.06
CA ARG A 74 15.37 14.62 -9.86
C ARG A 74 14.53 14.57 -8.57
N ASN A 75 13.44 15.31 -8.56
CA ASN A 75 12.50 15.42 -7.45
C ASN A 75 11.16 14.78 -7.79
N TRP A 76 11.13 13.78 -8.68
CA TRP A 76 9.89 13.29 -9.29
C TRP A 76 8.84 12.88 -8.26
N LEU A 77 9.28 12.30 -7.14
CA LEU A 77 8.40 11.90 -6.05
C LEU A 77 7.67 13.05 -5.39
N ASN A 78 8.08 14.31 -5.56
CA ASN A 78 7.44 15.47 -4.93
C ASN A 78 6.35 16.09 -5.82
N PHE A 79 6.21 15.64 -7.07
CA PHE A 79 5.28 16.18 -8.05
C PHE A 79 4.19 15.16 -8.39
N THR A 80 2.94 15.56 -8.26
CA THR A 80 1.76 14.70 -8.49
C THR A 80 1.70 14.19 -9.93
N GLU A 81 2.16 14.98 -10.89
CA GLU A 81 2.22 14.62 -12.32
C GLU A 81 3.18 13.46 -12.60
N LEU A 82 4.20 13.29 -11.76
CA LEU A 82 5.23 12.28 -11.93
C LEU A 82 5.08 11.09 -10.98
N SER A 83 4.42 11.26 -9.84
CA SER A 83 4.29 10.25 -8.78
C SER A 83 2.86 9.80 -8.49
N GLY A 84 1.85 10.58 -8.88
CA GLY A 84 0.47 10.38 -8.43
C GLY A 84 0.23 10.73 -6.96
N ASP A 85 1.15 11.47 -6.34
CA ASP A 85 1.23 11.70 -4.89
C ASP A 85 1.73 10.48 -4.09
N HIS A 86 2.17 10.68 -2.84
CA HIS A 86 2.68 9.62 -1.96
C HIS A 86 1.64 8.54 -1.64
N ILE A 87 0.35 8.82 -1.86
CA ILE A 87 -0.71 7.82 -1.76
C ILE A 87 -0.61 6.77 -2.87
N VAL A 88 -0.27 7.18 -4.09
CA VAL A 88 -0.09 6.28 -5.24
C VAL A 88 1.30 5.68 -5.25
N GLU A 89 2.34 6.46 -4.92
CA GLU A 89 3.72 6.00 -5.00
C GLU A 89 4.10 5.04 -3.86
N GLN A 90 3.74 5.36 -2.61
CA GLN A 90 4.13 4.57 -1.44
C GLN A 90 2.97 3.79 -0.83
N HIS A 91 1.90 4.50 -0.48
CA HIS A 91 0.81 3.95 0.30
C HIS A 91 -0.02 2.91 -0.46
N VAL A 92 0.06 2.88 -1.79
CA VAL A 92 -0.59 1.87 -2.64
C VAL A 92 -0.24 0.45 -2.20
N HIS A 93 0.97 0.21 -1.70
CA HIS A 93 1.36 -1.10 -1.19
C HIS A 93 0.54 -1.53 0.02
N ASN A 94 0.08 -0.59 0.86
CA ASN A 94 -0.69 -0.86 2.07
C ASN A 94 -2.17 -1.06 1.71
N LEU A 95 -2.66 -0.26 0.76
CA LEU A 95 -4.00 -0.41 0.20
C LEU A 95 -4.15 -1.75 -0.53
N ASP A 96 -3.14 -2.16 -1.29
CA ASP A 96 -3.10 -3.45 -1.97
C ASP A 96 -3.20 -4.62 -0.97
N VAL A 97 -2.51 -4.55 0.17
CA VAL A 97 -2.64 -5.58 1.22
C VAL A 97 -4.05 -5.65 1.77
N ALA A 98 -4.73 -4.52 1.98
CA ALA A 98 -6.14 -4.54 2.40
C ALA A 98 -7.01 -5.26 1.36
N CYS A 99 -6.92 -4.86 0.09
CA CYS A 99 -7.66 -5.52 -1.00
C CYS A 99 -7.33 -7.01 -1.10
N TRP A 100 -6.07 -7.38 -0.91
CA TRP A 100 -5.61 -8.76 -0.99
C TRP A 100 -6.15 -9.61 0.16
N PHE A 101 -5.99 -9.14 1.41
CA PHE A 101 -6.37 -9.89 2.60
C PHE A 101 -7.89 -10.03 2.70
N LEU A 102 -8.65 -9.02 2.27
CA LEU A 102 -10.11 -9.06 2.18
C LEU A 102 -10.61 -9.81 0.93
N GLY A 103 -9.76 -10.01 -0.07
CA GLY A 103 -10.12 -10.69 -1.33
C GLY A 103 -11.07 -9.89 -2.24
N ARG A 104 -11.24 -8.59 -1.98
CA ARG A 104 -12.16 -7.70 -2.71
C ARG A 104 -11.68 -6.25 -2.69
N THR A 105 -12.22 -5.42 -3.57
CA THR A 105 -11.96 -3.97 -3.62
C THR A 105 -12.99 -3.19 -2.80
N PRO A 106 -12.67 -1.97 -2.33
CA PRO A 106 -13.65 -1.14 -1.64
C PRO A 106 -14.81 -0.75 -2.56
N VAL A 107 -16.01 -0.63 -1.98
CA VAL A 107 -17.23 -0.16 -2.66
C VAL A 107 -17.32 1.36 -2.66
N SER A 108 -16.80 2.01 -1.62
CA SER A 108 -16.75 3.46 -1.52
C SER A 108 -15.55 3.92 -0.70
N ALA A 109 -15.21 5.20 -0.84
CA ALA A 109 -14.13 5.83 -0.09
C ALA A 109 -14.54 7.26 0.29
N VAL A 110 -14.35 7.62 1.55
CA VAL A 110 -14.57 8.98 2.05
C VAL A 110 -13.32 9.40 2.79
N GLY A 111 -12.77 10.56 2.46
CA GLY A 111 -11.53 10.98 3.08
C GLY A 111 -11.19 12.44 2.88
N PHE A 112 -10.11 12.81 3.52
CA PHE A 112 -9.56 14.15 3.51
C PHE A 112 -8.05 14.07 3.40
N GLY A 113 -7.47 15.10 2.81
CA GLY A 113 -6.04 15.27 2.72
C GLY A 113 -5.71 16.75 2.77
N GLY A 114 -4.44 17.06 2.99
CA GLY A 114 -4.04 18.44 3.14
C GLY A 114 -2.56 18.65 2.97
N ARG A 115 -2.23 19.91 2.68
CA ARG A 115 -0.87 20.42 2.57
C ARG A 115 -0.70 21.61 3.52
N ALA A 116 0.36 21.58 4.30
CA ALA A 116 0.76 22.57 5.29
C ALA A 116 2.27 22.82 5.35
N ARG A 117 3.15 21.81 5.14
CA ARG A 117 4.60 21.92 5.42
C ARG A 117 5.55 21.45 4.31
N ARG A 118 5.03 21.06 3.14
CA ARG A 118 5.88 20.69 1.99
C ARG A 118 6.80 21.83 1.55
N GLU A 119 8.10 21.54 1.49
CA GLU A 119 9.13 22.47 1.00
C GLU A 119 9.17 22.58 -0.54
N THR A 120 8.83 21.50 -1.26
CA THR A 120 8.86 21.46 -2.73
C THR A 120 7.65 20.70 -3.28
N GLY A 121 7.42 20.82 -4.59
CA GLY A 121 6.38 20.05 -5.27
C GLY A 121 4.95 20.52 -5.01
N ASN A 122 3.98 19.71 -5.44
CA ASN A 122 2.54 19.98 -5.35
C ASN A 122 1.74 18.93 -4.54
N GLN A 123 2.43 17.96 -3.93
CA GLN A 123 1.82 16.91 -3.13
C GLN A 123 1.18 17.38 -1.81
N PHE A 124 0.28 16.55 -1.29
CA PHE A 124 -0.23 16.67 0.08
C PHE A 124 0.79 16.18 1.12
N ASP A 125 0.72 16.71 2.34
CA ASP A 125 1.48 16.19 3.48
C ASP A 125 0.84 14.93 4.06
N PHE A 126 -0.47 14.75 3.89
CA PHE A 126 -1.19 13.59 4.39
C PHE A 126 -2.50 13.30 3.66
N PHE A 127 -2.94 12.05 3.77
CA PHE A 127 -4.28 11.58 3.47
C PHE A 127 -4.80 10.74 4.63
N SER A 128 -6.09 10.87 4.93
CA SER A 128 -6.84 10.03 5.85
C SER A 128 -8.17 9.67 5.19
N ILE A 129 -8.34 8.40 4.88
CA ILE A 129 -9.44 7.89 4.05
C ILE A 129 -10.04 6.70 4.76
N ASP A 130 -11.35 6.71 4.91
CA ASP A 130 -12.13 5.53 5.25
C ASP A 130 -12.53 4.81 3.97
N TYR A 131 -12.12 3.55 3.83
CA TYR A 131 -12.51 2.69 2.74
C TYR A 131 -13.55 1.69 3.22
N ASP A 132 -14.74 1.75 2.64
CA ASP A 132 -15.82 0.81 2.85
C ASP A 132 -15.63 -0.38 1.91
N PHE A 133 -15.49 -1.59 2.46
CA PHE A 133 -15.37 -2.83 1.70
C PHE A 133 -16.69 -3.60 1.58
N GLY A 134 -17.81 -3.05 2.06
CA GLY A 134 -19.08 -3.74 2.19
C GLY A 134 -19.13 -4.65 3.42
N ASP A 135 -20.31 -5.21 3.70
CA ASP A 135 -20.58 -6.05 4.87
C ASP A 135 -20.14 -5.41 6.20
N ASP A 136 -20.33 -4.10 6.32
CA ASP A 136 -19.91 -3.27 7.46
C ASP A 136 -18.40 -3.31 7.76
N VAL A 137 -17.57 -3.74 6.80
CA VAL A 137 -16.11 -3.80 6.94
C VAL A 137 -15.47 -2.51 6.45
N HIS A 138 -14.93 -1.74 7.39
CA HIS A 138 -14.21 -0.50 7.11
C HIS A 138 -12.71 -0.63 7.39
N ILE A 139 -11.90 -0.11 6.47
CA ILE A 139 -10.45 0.01 6.63
C ILE A 139 -10.07 1.48 6.66
N HIS A 140 -9.55 1.92 7.80
CA HIS A 140 -8.97 3.26 7.89
C HIS A 140 -7.59 3.27 7.24
N SER A 141 -7.45 4.06 6.20
CA SER A 141 -6.21 4.31 5.49
C SER A 141 -5.65 5.66 5.92
N GLN A 142 -4.37 5.68 6.28
CA GLN A 142 -3.66 6.92 6.51
C GLN A 142 -2.24 6.88 5.96
N CYS A 143 -1.84 7.94 5.26
CA CYS A 143 -0.46 8.16 4.89
C CYS A 143 -0.08 9.59 5.16
N ARG A 144 1.18 9.79 5.54
CA ARG A 144 1.70 11.10 5.94
C ARG A 144 3.18 11.19 5.70
N GLN A 145 3.64 12.33 5.22
CA GLN A 145 5.05 12.71 5.17
C GLN A 145 5.27 13.98 5.99
N LEU A 146 5.40 13.81 7.32
CA LEU A 146 5.57 14.94 8.26
C LEU A 146 6.64 14.61 9.29
N LYS A 147 7.74 15.38 9.28
CA LYS A 147 8.84 15.23 10.22
C LYS A 147 8.41 15.58 11.65
N GLY A 148 8.85 14.77 12.62
CA GLY A 148 8.58 14.98 14.05
C GLY A 148 7.23 14.44 14.55
N ALA A 149 6.45 13.77 13.70
CA ALA A 149 5.21 13.09 14.09
C ALA A 149 5.39 11.57 14.17
N TYR A 150 4.47 10.86 14.86
CA TYR A 150 4.51 9.41 15.05
C TYR A 150 4.61 8.64 13.72
N GLY A 151 5.67 7.85 13.54
CA GLY A 151 5.91 7.06 12.33
C GLY A 151 5.45 5.62 12.47
N ARG A 152 4.76 5.11 11.45
CA ARG A 152 4.41 3.69 11.30
C ARG A 152 4.15 3.38 9.83
N VAL A 153 4.77 2.31 9.34
CA VAL A 153 4.47 1.71 8.05
C VAL A 153 3.99 0.28 8.32
N GLY A 154 2.75 -0.03 7.97
CA GLY A 154 2.19 -1.37 8.13
C GLY A 154 0.68 -1.40 8.34
N GLU A 155 0.17 -2.61 8.46
CA GLU A 155 -1.26 -2.91 8.53
C GLU A 155 -1.62 -3.51 9.90
N MET A 156 -2.90 -3.41 10.25
CA MET A 156 -3.51 -4.19 11.33
C MET A 156 -4.94 -4.51 10.91
N PHE A 157 -5.28 -5.79 10.93
CA PHE A 157 -6.62 -6.29 10.65
C PHE A 157 -7.17 -6.98 11.89
N THR A 158 -8.38 -6.63 12.27
CA THR A 158 -9.12 -7.26 13.36
C THR A 158 -10.13 -8.22 12.75
N GLY A 159 -10.07 -9.48 13.15
CA GLY A 159 -11.06 -10.48 12.81
C GLY A 159 -11.87 -10.95 14.02
N THR A 160 -12.87 -11.79 13.78
CA THR A 160 -13.76 -12.31 14.84
C THR A 160 -13.03 -13.14 15.89
N ASP A 161 -11.92 -13.78 15.52
CA ASP A 161 -11.18 -14.71 16.39
C ASP A 161 -9.74 -14.26 16.62
N GLY A 162 -9.34 -13.07 16.16
CA GLY A 162 -7.94 -12.68 16.20
C GLY A 162 -7.57 -11.37 15.53
N VAL A 163 -6.27 -11.14 15.43
CA VAL A 163 -5.65 -9.93 14.85
C VAL A 163 -4.45 -10.34 13.99
N CYS A 164 -4.27 -9.66 12.86
CA CYS A 164 -3.10 -9.80 11.99
C CYS A 164 -2.41 -8.45 11.79
N LEU A 165 -1.09 -8.40 12.00
CA LEU A 165 -0.26 -7.20 11.78
C LEU A 165 0.44 -7.23 10.43
N GLY A 166 -0.30 -7.22 9.32
CA GLY A 166 0.25 -7.26 7.96
C GLY A 166 1.12 -8.51 7.75
N GLY A 167 2.41 -8.34 7.45
CA GLY A 167 3.39 -9.44 7.36
C GLY A 167 4.03 -9.85 8.69
N GLY A 168 3.57 -9.29 9.81
CA GLY A 168 4.11 -9.50 11.15
C GLY A 168 3.34 -10.56 11.97
N LYS A 169 3.07 -10.24 13.24
CA LYS A 169 2.42 -11.18 14.17
C LYS A 169 0.95 -11.43 13.79
N VAL A 170 0.54 -12.69 13.93
CA VAL A 170 -0.87 -13.11 13.94
C VAL A 170 -1.20 -13.67 15.32
N SER A 171 -2.32 -13.26 15.89
CA SER A 171 -2.88 -13.81 17.12
C SER A 171 -4.29 -14.29 16.84
N GLY A 172 -4.58 -15.57 17.09
CA GLY A 172 -5.88 -16.17 16.86
C GLY A 172 -5.83 -17.70 17.03
N LYS A 173 -6.70 -18.41 16.32
CA LYS A 173 -6.74 -19.87 16.29
C LYS A 173 -5.45 -20.44 15.68
N LYS A 174 -4.97 -21.56 16.23
CA LYS A 174 -3.87 -22.32 15.61
C LYS A 174 -4.44 -23.13 14.45
N VAL A 175 -3.90 -22.89 13.25
CA VAL A 175 -4.28 -23.57 12.02
C VAL A 175 -3.02 -24.05 11.30
N GLU A 176 -3.16 -25.14 10.54
CA GLU A 176 -2.08 -25.66 9.70
C GLU A 176 -2.15 -25.02 8.31
N ILE A 177 -1.00 -24.65 7.77
CA ILE A 177 -0.87 -24.12 6.42
C ILE A 177 0.27 -24.85 5.70
N PRO A 178 0.20 -25.00 4.37
CA PRO A 178 1.31 -25.54 3.59
C PRO A 178 2.61 -24.73 3.76
N GLU A 179 3.74 -25.37 3.51
CA GLU A 179 5.03 -24.70 3.45
C GLU A 179 5.04 -23.67 2.32
N ILE A 180 5.45 -22.44 2.62
CA ILE A 180 5.56 -21.36 1.64
C ILE A 180 7.01 -21.24 1.23
N LYS A 181 7.29 -21.57 -0.02
CA LYS A 181 8.59 -21.39 -0.64
C LYS A 181 8.65 -20.01 -1.29
N VAL A 182 9.67 -19.25 -0.93
CA VAL A 182 10.01 -17.99 -1.59
C VAL A 182 11.45 -18.09 -2.10
N ASP A 183 11.71 -17.53 -3.28
CA ASP A 183 13.05 -17.51 -3.88
C ASP A 183 13.99 -16.52 -3.16
N SER A 184 13.41 -15.51 -2.51
CA SER A 184 14.12 -14.53 -1.68
C SER A 184 13.21 -14.05 -0.53
N ASP A 185 13.82 -13.72 0.60
CA ASP A 185 13.17 -13.03 1.72
C ASP A 185 13.13 -11.50 1.52
N ASN A 186 13.87 -10.98 0.53
CA ASN A 186 13.88 -9.57 0.18
C ASN A 186 12.71 -9.22 -0.74
N GLY A 187 11.66 -8.61 -0.19
CA GLY A 187 10.50 -8.17 -0.97
C GLY A 187 10.79 -7.07 -2.00
N GLN A 188 12.00 -6.49 -2.04
CA GLN A 188 12.42 -5.59 -3.11
C GLN A 188 12.92 -6.31 -4.36
N VAL A 189 13.06 -7.64 -4.30
CA VAL A 189 13.41 -8.50 -5.44
C VAL A 189 12.11 -9.13 -5.94
N GLN A 190 11.74 -8.80 -7.18
CA GLN A 190 10.55 -9.32 -7.88
C GLN A 190 10.92 -10.41 -8.86
#